data_AF-A0A2D4GGK4-F1
#
_entry.id   AF-A0A2D4GGK4-F1
#
_cell.length_a   1.000
_cell.length_b   1.000
_cell.length_c   1.000
_cell.angle_alpha   90.00
_cell.angle_beta   90.00
_cell.angle_gamma   90.00
#
_symmetry.space_group_name_H-M   'P 1'
#
loop_
_entity.id
_entity.type
_entity.pdbx_description
1 polymer ?
#
loop_
_entity_poly.entity_id
_entity_poly.type
_entity_poly.pdbx_seq_one_letter_code
_entity_poly.pdbx_strand_id
1 'polypeptide(L)'
;MIAPPIRYKRQVLNTSDVPAGIVNIISGSRDYLSRSLAEHHDVQAMWYFGSKEGSGLVEWASAGNLKRTWVNYGVDIRCWSDPEDGSGEEFLYQVTQCKSVWMPMGDIFPN
;
A
#
# COMPACT_ATOMS: atom_id res chain seq x y z
N MET A 1 -17.26 -16.94 10.95
CA MET A 1 -16.65 -15.93 11.84
C MET A 1 -16.95 -14.56 11.25
N ILE A 2 -17.87 -13.80 11.85
CA ILE A 2 -18.32 -12.50 11.31
C ILE A 2 -17.21 -11.48 11.59
N ALA A 3 -16.71 -10.80 10.56
CA ALA A 3 -15.66 -9.80 10.72
C ALA A 3 -16.13 -8.71 11.72
N PRO A 4 -15.31 -8.34 12.72
CA PRO A 4 -15.71 -7.37 13.72
C PRO A 4 -15.95 -5.98 13.08
N PRO A 5 -16.91 -5.20 13.60
CA PRO A 5 -17.23 -3.88 13.08
C PRO A 5 -16.01 -2.95 13.14
N ILE A 6 -15.86 -2.08 12.13
CA ILE A 6 -14.72 -1.15 11.96
C ILE A 6 -14.41 -0.32 13.22
N ARG A 7 -15.41 -0.10 14.09
CA ARG A 7 -15.23 0.56 15.40
C ARG A 7 -14.13 -0.06 16.25
N TYR A 8 -14.01 -1.39 16.29
CA TYR A 8 -13.00 -2.06 17.13
C TYR A 8 -11.57 -1.78 16.65
N LYS A 9 -11.35 -1.72 15.32
CA LYS A 9 -10.02 -1.43 14.75
C LYS A 9 -9.52 -0.02 15.07
N ARG A 10 -10.42 0.97 15.13
CA ARG A 10 -10.07 2.35 15.51
C ARG A 10 -9.63 2.45 16.97
N GLN A 11 -10.26 1.69 17.86
CA GLN A 11 -9.89 1.67 19.27
C GLN A 11 -8.44 1.19 19.46
N VAL A 12 -8.06 0.10 18.79
CA VAL A 12 -6.70 -0.44 18.88
C VAL A 12 -5.67 0.59 18.45
N LEU A 13 -5.88 1.28 17.33
CA LEU A 13 -4.95 2.31 16.84
C LEU A 13 -4.84 3.51 17.78
N ASN A 14 -5.95 3.94 18.38
CA ASN A 14 -5.95 5.05 19.33
C ASN A 14 -5.21 4.73 20.63
N THR A 15 -5.24 3.47 21.08
CA THR A 15 -4.53 3.05 22.30
C THR A 15 -3.04 2.80 22.06
N SER A 16 -2.62 2.59 20.81
CA SER A 16 -1.23 2.29 20.45
C SER A 16 -0.35 3.52 20.21
N ASP A 17 -0.77 4.72 20.64
CA ASP A 17 -0.03 5.98 20.50
C ASP A 17 0.44 6.29 19.07
N VAL A 18 -0.33 5.89 18.05
CA VAL A 18 -0.01 6.18 16.64
C VAL A 18 -0.26 7.67 16.38
N PRO A 19 0.74 8.43 15.91
CA PRO A 19 0.54 9.84 15.54
C PRO A 19 -0.58 10.04 14.53
N ALA A 20 -1.31 11.15 14.70
CA ALA A 20 -2.39 11.51 13.79
C ALA A 20 -1.88 11.64 12.34
N GLY A 21 -2.60 11.04 11.41
CA GLY A 21 -2.29 11.09 9.97
C GLY A 21 -1.48 9.90 9.44
N ILE A 22 -0.87 9.06 10.29
CA ILE A 22 -0.14 7.86 9.82
C ILE A 22 -1.10 6.80 9.28
N VAL A 23 -2.18 6.52 10.02
CA VAL A 23 -3.19 5.54 9.61
C VAL A 23 -4.55 6.23 9.50
N ASN A 24 -5.08 6.27 8.28
CA ASN A 24 -6.39 6.87 7.99
C ASN A 24 -7.34 5.78 7.46
N ILE A 25 -8.48 5.58 8.14
CA ILE A 25 -9.50 4.60 7.73
C ILE A 25 -10.72 5.34 7.19
N ILE A 26 -10.91 5.26 5.88
CA ILE A 26 -12.03 5.86 5.16
C ILE A 26 -13.03 4.77 4.78
N SER A 27 -14.31 4.99 5.05
CA SER A 27 -15.40 4.08 4.70
C SER A 27 -16.34 4.75 3.69
N GLY A 28 -16.71 4.02 2.64
CA GLY A 28 -17.59 4.52 1.59
C GLY A 28 -17.71 3.53 0.44
N SER A 29 -18.23 3.99 -0.70
CA SER A 29 -18.25 3.18 -1.92
C SER A 29 -16.83 2.89 -2.38
N ARG A 30 -16.51 1.59 -2.56
CA ARG A 30 -15.18 1.14 -2.96
C ARG A 30 -14.79 1.74 -4.31
N ASP A 31 -15.67 1.67 -5.30
CA ASP A 31 -15.36 2.06 -6.68
C ASP A 31 -15.11 3.57 -6.80
N TYR A 32 -15.88 4.36 -6.06
CA TYR A 32 -15.68 5.80 -5.99
C TYR A 32 -14.35 6.14 -5.33
N LEU A 33 -14.08 5.55 -4.16
CA LEU A 33 -12.84 5.80 -3.42
C LEU A 33 -11.59 5.31 -4.20
N SER A 34 -11.65 4.14 -4.83
CA SER A 34 -10.54 3.60 -5.59
C SER A 34 -10.21 4.48 -6.78
N ARG A 35 -11.23 5.00 -7.49
CA ARG A 35 -11.02 5.93 -8.58
C ARG A 35 -10.37 7.23 -8.10
N SER A 36 -10.94 7.87 -7.08
CA SER A 36 -10.41 9.14 -6.57
C SER A 36 -8.98 9.01 -6.05
N LEU A 37 -8.62 7.90 -5.38
CA LEU A 37 -7.26 7.66 -4.90
C LEU A 37 -6.29 7.34 -6.05
N ALA A 38 -6.73 6.61 -7.06
CA ALA A 38 -5.91 6.29 -8.24
C ALA A 38 -5.62 7.54 -9.08
N GLU A 39 -6.56 8.48 -9.19
CA GLU A 39 -6.37 9.74 -9.92
C GLU A 39 -5.57 10.79 -9.11
N HIS A 40 -5.40 10.61 -7.79
CA HIS A 40 -4.79 11.63 -6.92
C HIS A 40 -3.28 11.74 -7.12
N HIS A 41 -2.79 12.92 -7.50
CA HIS A 41 -1.37 13.13 -7.80
C HIS A 41 -0.44 12.99 -6.58
N ASP A 42 -0.92 13.30 -5.38
CA ASP A 42 -0.11 13.24 -4.15
C ASP A 42 0.01 11.82 -3.57
N VAL A 43 -0.78 10.87 -4.09
CA VAL A 43 -0.68 9.46 -3.69
C VAL A 43 0.47 8.81 -4.46
N GLN A 44 1.47 8.29 -3.74
CA GLN A 44 2.68 7.73 -4.35
C GLN A 44 2.54 6.26 -4.77
N ALA A 45 1.66 5.52 -4.11
CA ALA A 45 1.36 4.12 -4.42
C ALA A 45 -0.09 3.77 -4.06
N MET A 46 -0.68 2.84 -4.80
CA MET A 46 -2.03 2.35 -4.54
C MET A 46 -2.07 0.83 -4.60
N TRP A 47 -2.61 0.23 -3.53
CA TRP A 47 -2.86 -1.20 -3.47
C TRP A 47 -4.37 -1.46 -3.55
N TYR A 48 -4.78 -2.32 -4.47
CA TYR A 48 -6.18 -2.62 -4.70
C TYR A 48 -6.40 -4.13 -4.78
N PHE A 49 -7.09 -4.65 -3.76
CA PHE A 49 -7.52 -6.04 -3.70
C PHE A 49 -9.03 -6.09 -3.84
N GLY A 50 -9.50 -6.41 -5.04
CA GLY A 50 -10.90 -6.28 -5.42
C GLY A 50 -11.21 -6.95 -6.74
N SER A 51 -12.12 -6.38 -7.52
CA SER A 51 -12.55 -6.98 -8.79
C SER A 51 -11.50 -6.81 -9.91
N LYS A 52 -11.63 -7.61 -10.97
CA LYS A 52 -10.80 -7.46 -12.17
C LYS A 52 -10.98 -6.09 -12.83
N GLU A 53 -12.21 -5.61 -12.91
CA GLU A 53 -12.57 -4.31 -13.48
C GLU A 53 -11.97 -3.16 -12.68
N GLY A 54 -12.09 -3.22 -11.34
CA GLY A 54 -11.50 -2.21 -10.46
C GLY A 54 -9.97 -2.20 -10.53
N SER A 55 -9.34 -3.37 -10.68
CA SER A 55 -7.90 -3.48 -10.87
C SER A 55 -7.46 -2.77 -12.17
N GLY A 56 -8.16 -3.02 -13.28
CA GLY A 56 -7.89 -2.35 -14.55
C GLY A 56 -8.10 -0.83 -14.49
N LEU A 57 -9.13 -0.37 -13.78
CA LEU A 57 -9.37 1.06 -13.56
C LEU A 57 -8.24 1.72 -12.76
N VAL A 58 -7.76 1.06 -11.70
CA VAL A 58 -6.68 1.59 -10.85
C VAL A 58 -5.39 1.72 -11.66
N GLU A 59 -5.04 0.73 -12.47
CA GLU A 59 -3.85 0.78 -13.31
C GLU A 59 -3.97 1.85 -14.40
N TRP A 60 -5.14 1.96 -15.05
CA TRP A 60 -5.38 2.98 -16.05
C TRP A 60 -5.30 4.40 -15.47
N ALA A 61 -5.96 4.65 -14.33
CA ALA A 61 -5.95 5.97 -13.69
C ALA A 61 -4.57 6.34 -13.14
N SER A 62 -3.81 5.35 -12.66
CA SER A 62 -2.44 5.54 -12.13
C SER A 62 -1.43 5.98 -13.20
N ALA A 63 -1.75 5.79 -14.50
CA ALA A 63 -0.91 6.25 -15.59
C ALA A 63 -0.71 7.79 -15.59
N GLY A 64 -1.59 8.56 -14.94
CA GLY A 64 -1.49 10.02 -14.85
C GLY A 64 -0.27 10.53 -14.09
N ASN A 65 0.20 9.81 -13.07
CA ASN A 65 1.41 10.18 -12.32
C ASN A 65 2.41 9.02 -12.15
N LEU A 66 2.17 7.90 -12.84
CA LEU A 66 2.98 6.68 -12.78
C LEU A 66 3.19 6.16 -11.35
N LYS A 67 2.18 6.33 -10.47
CA LYS A 67 2.23 5.75 -9.13
C LYS A 67 2.34 4.24 -9.20
N ARG A 68 3.02 3.65 -8.22
CA ARG A 68 3.16 2.20 -8.11
C ARG A 68 1.79 1.58 -7.78
N THR A 69 1.35 0.63 -8.59
CA THR A 69 0.12 -0.13 -8.35
C THR A 69 0.43 -1.56 -7.95
N TRP A 70 -0.36 -2.10 -7.02
CA TRP A 70 -0.34 -3.53 -6.69
C TRP A 70 -1.78 -4.03 -6.64
N VAL A 71 -2.14 -4.90 -7.59
CA VAL A 71 -3.52 -5.35 -7.82
C VAL A 71 -3.61 -6.87 -8.00
N ASN A 72 -4.78 -7.45 -7.70
CA ASN A 72 -5.00 -8.90 -7.75
C ASN A 72 -5.91 -9.38 -8.89
N TYR A 73 -6.44 -8.46 -9.72
CA TYR A 73 -7.30 -8.76 -10.85
C TYR A 73 -8.53 -9.64 -10.55
N GLY A 74 -9.10 -9.56 -9.35
CA GLY A 74 -10.26 -10.39 -8.99
C GLY A 74 -9.94 -11.81 -8.55
N VAL A 75 -8.66 -12.19 -8.53
CA VAL A 75 -8.24 -13.50 -8.02
C VAL A 75 -7.83 -13.32 -6.58
N ASP A 76 -8.62 -13.88 -5.66
CA ASP A 76 -8.29 -13.86 -4.24
C ASP A 76 -7.38 -15.05 -3.93
N ILE A 77 -6.08 -14.85 -4.18
CA ILE A 77 -5.04 -15.87 -4.01
C ILE A 77 -4.46 -15.82 -2.59
N ARG A 78 -4.75 -14.77 -1.79
CA ARG A 78 -4.03 -14.48 -0.55
C ARG A 78 -4.84 -14.85 0.69
N CYS A 79 -4.25 -15.67 1.56
CA CYS A 79 -4.80 -15.90 2.88
C CYS A 79 -4.33 -14.82 3.86
N TRP A 80 -5.16 -13.81 4.15
CA TRP A 80 -4.82 -12.72 5.08
C TRP A 80 -4.58 -13.16 6.53
N SER A 81 -5.07 -14.36 6.89
CA SER A 81 -4.89 -14.93 8.22
C SER A 81 -3.56 -15.67 8.38
N ASP A 82 -2.95 -16.07 7.27
CA ASP A 82 -1.66 -16.75 7.27
C ASP A 82 -0.55 -15.68 7.37
N PRO A 83 0.38 -15.75 8.33
CA PRO A 83 1.46 -14.77 8.46
C PRO A 83 2.37 -14.66 7.23
N GLU A 84 2.62 -15.76 6.51
CA GLU A 84 3.50 -15.75 5.34
C GLU A 84 2.85 -14.98 4.18
N ASP A 85 1.56 -15.22 3.94
CA ASP A 85 0.80 -14.55 2.91
C ASP A 85 0.34 -13.14 3.33
N GLY A 86 -0.08 -12.96 4.57
CA GLY A 86 -0.71 -11.72 5.05
C GLY A 86 0.27 -10.64 5.53
N SER A 87 1.51 -11.03 5.86
CA SER A 87 2.53 -10.12 6.41
C SER A 87 3.97 -10.42 5.94
N GLY A 88 4.14 -11.21 4.88
CA GLY A 88 5.45 -11.61 4.38
C GLY A 88 6.29 -10.51 3.72
N GLU A 89 7.46 -10.89 3.23
CA GLU A 89 8.46 -9.99 2.65
C GLU A 89 7.96 -9.21 1.43
N GLU A 90 6.96 -9.72 0.70
CA GLU A 90 6.38 -9.04 -0.45
C GLU A 90 5.87 -7.62 -0.09
N PHE A 91 5.32 -7.45 1.12
CA PHE A 91 4.89 -6.14 1.60
C PHE A 91 6.06 -5.17 1.71
N LEU A 92 7.22 -5.63 2.20
CA LEU A 92 8.43 -4.82 2.30
C LEU A 92 8.89 -4.36 0.92
N TYR A 93 8.87 -5.24 -0.07
CA TYR A 93 9.19 -4.87 -1.45
C TYR A 93 8.22 -3.84 -2.04
N GLN A 94 6.93 -3.89 -1.67
CA GLN A 94 5.92 -2.96 -2.17
C GLN A 94 5.94 -1.59 -1.47
N VAL A 95 6.31 -1.52 -0.18
CA VAL A 95 6.38 -0.26 0.58
C VAL A 95 7.74 0.45 0.47
N THR A 96 8.80 -0.25 0.09
CA THR A 96 10.15 0.33 -0.01
C THR A 96 10.49 0.74 -1.44
N GLN A 97 11.41 1.71 -1.53
CA GLN A 97 12.05 2.12 -2.79
C GLN A 97 13.55 2.15 -2.58
N CYS A 98 14.30 1.57 -3.52
CA CYS A 98 15.75 1.60 -3.46
C CYS A 98 16.25 2.98 -3.88
N LYS A 99 17.01 3.64 -3.01
CA LYS A 99 17.71 4.89 -3.32
C LYS A 99 19.21 4.61 -3.30
N SER A 100 19.82 4.48 -4.47
CA SER A 100 21.26 4.31 -4.60
C SER A 100 21.97 5.65 -4.44
N VAL A 101 22.92 5.72 -3.51
CA VAL A 101 23.78 6.89 -3.29
C VAL A 101 25.23 6.47 -3.49
N TRP A 102 25.92 7.13 -4.43
CA TRP A 102 27.31 6.85 -4.74
C TRP A 102 28.20 7.78 -3.92
N MET A 103 29.10 7.19 -3.14
CA MET A 103 30.10 7.93 -2.37
C MET A 103 31.49 7.57 -2.90
N PRO A 104 32.40 8.55 -3.04
CA PRO A 104 33.78 8.26 -3.40
C PRO A 104 34.41 7.41 -2.28
N MET A 105 35.09 6.34 -2.68
CA MET A 105 35.89 5.49 -1.80
C MET A 105 37.35 5.69 -2.19
N GLY A 106 38.17 6.15 -1.24
CA GLY A 106 39.59 6.46 -1.47
C GLY A 106 40.48 5.30 -1.03
N ASP A 107 41.28 4.75 -1.94
CA ASP A 107 42.26 3.69 -1.65
C ASP A 107 43.68 4.23 -1.35
N ILE A 108 43.86 5.54 -1.15
CA ILE A 108 45.20 6.12 -1.05
C ILE A 108 45.53 6.47 0.41
N PHE A 109 46.23 5.56 1.09
CA PHE A 109 46.99 5.88 2.30
C PHE A 109 48.17 6.80 1.91
N PRO A 110 48.34 7.98 2.51
CA PRO A 110 49.54 8.78 2.29
C PRO A 110 50.71 8.09 2.99
N ASN A 111 51.69 7.64 2.22
CA ASN A 111 53.04 7.33 2.70
C ASN A 111 54.03 8.18 1.91
#